data_AF-A0A937VG84-F1
#
_entry.id   AF-A0A937VG84-F1
#
_cell.length_a   1.000
_cell.length_b   1.000
_cell.length_c   1.000
_cell.angle_alpha   90.00
_cell.angle_beta   90.00
_cell.angle_gamma   90.00
#
_symmetry.space_group_name_H-M   'P 1'
#
loop_
_entity.id
_entity.type
_entity.pdbx_description
1 polymer ?
#
loop_
_entity_poly.entity_id
_entity_poly.type
_entity_poly.pdbx_seq_one_letter_code
_entity_poly.pdbx_strand_id
1 'polypeptide(L)' 'MAIRPILPASNPLLRQKAQKVKRFDSSLQKLVDDMVETMHAAHGLGL' A
#
# COMPACT_ATOMS: atom_id res chain seq x y z
N MET A 1 11.30 -3.96 -2.04
CA MET A 1 10.83 -5.34 -1.89
C MET A 1 10.81 -5.65 -0.42
N ALA A 2 9.62 -5.62 0.14
CA ALA A 2 9.30 -5.83 1.54
C ALA A 2 7.78 -6.06 1.64
N ILE A 3 7.38 -7.10 2.37
CA ILE A 3 5.98 -7.31 2.71
C ILE A 3 5.59 -6.31 3.81
N ARG A 4 4.56 -5.52 3.55
CA ARG A 4 4.04 -4.52 4.49
C ARG A 4 2.85 -5.07 5.27
N PRO A 5 2.66 -4.67 6.54
CA PRO A 5 1.49 -5.10 7.31
C PRO A 5 0.20 -4.51 6.73
N ILE A 6 -0.80 -5.36 6.49
CA ILE A 6 -2.14 -4.95 6.08
C ILE A 6 -2.95 -4.57 7.32
N LEU A 7 -3.58 -3.40 7.31
CA LEU A 7 -4.37 -2.93 8.45
C LEU A 7 -5.72 -3.66 8.51
N PRO A 8 -6.20 -4.03 9.71
CA PRO A 8 -7.52 -4.64 9.87
C PRO A 8 -8.63 -3.59 9.67
N ALA A 9 -9.84 -4.04 9.31
CA ALA A 9 -10.99 -3.19 9.02
C ALA A 9 -11.41 -2.25 10.17
N SER A 10 -11.07 -2.59 11.42
CA SER A 10 -11.32 -1.75 12.59
C SER A 10 -10.39 -0.54 12.69
N ASN A 11 -9.31 -0.49 11.91
CA ASN A 11 -8.32 0.58 12.01
C ASN A 11 -8.90 1.91 11.48
N PRO A 12 -8.93 2.98 12.29
CA PRO A 12 -9.51 4.27 11.88
C PRO A 12 -8.77 4.92 10.71
N LEU A 13 -7.51 4.57 10.44
CA LEU A 13 -6.76 5.07 9.29
C LEU A 13 -7.43 4.73 7.96
N LEU A 14 -8.11 3.59 7.86
CA LEU A 14 -8.82 3.17 6.63
C LEU A 14 -10.02 4.07 6.28
N ARG A 15 -10.46 4.93 7.20
CA ARG A 15 -11.55 5.90 6.98
C ARG A 15 -11.04 7.30 6.64
N GLN A 16 -9.73 7.52 6.71
CA GLN A 16 -9.14 8.82 6.39
C GLN A 16 -8.98 8.97 4.89
N LYS A 17 -9.23 10.19 4.39
CA LYS A 17 -9.05 10.51 2.98
C LYS A 17 -7.55 10.57 2.65
N ALA A 18 -7.12 9.77 1.68
CA ALA A 18 -5.76 9.82 1.17
C ALA A 18 -5.43 11.19 0.54
N GLN A 19 -4.17 11.60 0.66
CA GLN A 19 -3.68 12.83 0.05
C GLN A 19 -3.33 12.59 -1.42
N LYS A 20 -3.43 13.65 -2.24
CA LYS A 20 -2.99 13.58 -3.64
C LYS A 20 -1.47 13.47 -3.70
N VAL A 21 -0.99 12.45 -4.42
CA VAL A 21 0.44 12.34 -4.76
C VAL A 21 0.78 13.43 -5.77
N LYS A 22 1.76 14.28 -5.45
CA LYS A 22 2.22 15.38 -6.32
C LYS A 22 3.59 15.12 -6.95
N ARG A 23 4.32 14.11 -6.46
CA ARG A 23 5.70 13.82 -6.85
C ARG A 23 5.81 12.34 -7.16
N PHE A 24 6.24 12.04 -8.38
CA PHE A 24 6.44 10.69 -8.89
C PHE A 24 7.94 10.47 -9.02
N ASP A 25 8.53 9.92 -7.96
CA ASP A 25 9.95 9.62 -7.90
C ASP A 25 10.21 8.15 -7.53
N SER A 26 11.48 7.78 -7.41
CA SER A 26 11.88 6.41 -7.12
C SER A 26 11.36 5.88 -5.78
N SER A 27 11.06 6.76 -4.82
CA SER A 27 10.48 6.34 -3.54
C SER A 27 9.03 5.87 -3.71
N LEU A 28 8.27 6.53 -4.59
CA LEU A 28 6.92 6.12 -4.93
C LEU A 28 6.93 4.79 -5.69
N GLN A 29 7.85 4.62 -6.65
CA GLN A 29 7.97 3.33 -7.36
C GLN A 29 8.26 2.20 -6.37
N LYS A 30 9.21 2.39 -5.44
CA LYS A 30 9.52 1.40 -4.40
C LYS A 30 8.31 1.07 -3.52
N LEU A 31 7.47 2.07 -3.19
CA LEU A 31 6.24 1.83 -2.44
C LEU A 31 5.25 0.96 -3.23
N VAL A 32 5.07 1.25 -4.52
CA VAL A 32 4.19 0.46 -5.41
C VAL A 32 4.70 -0.98 -5.52
N ASP A 33 6.01 -1.17 -5.69
CA ASP A 33 6.61 -2.51 -5.77
C ASP A 33 6.34 -3.31 -4.48
N ASP A 34 6.53 -2.68 -3.30
CA ASP A 34 6.22 -3.30 -2.00
C ASP A 34 4.73 -3.62 -1.85
N MET A 35 3.83 -2.77 -2.38
CA MET A 35 2.38 -3.00 -2.34
C MET A 35 1.97 -4.20 -3.21
N VAL A 36 2.50 -4.32 -4.43
CA VAL A 36 2.23 -5.46 -5.32
C VAL A 36 2.73 -6.76 -4.69
N GLU A 37 3.93 -6.75 -4.13
CA GLU A 37 4.48 -7.90 -3.41
C GLU A 37 3.60 -8.30 -2.21
N THR A 38 3.16 -7.32 -1.41
CA THR A 38 2.26 -7.54 -0.26
C THR A 38 0.91 -8.12 -0.69
N MET A 39 0.33 -7.62 -1.78
CA MET A 39 -0.93 -8.12 -2.34
C MET A 39 -0.81 -9.59 -2.75
N HIS A 40 0.25 -9.97 -3.45
CA HIS A 40 0.50 -11.35 -3.85
C HIS A 40 0.73 -12.28 -2.64
N ALA A 41 1.48 -11.82 -1.63
CA ALA A 41 1.72 -12.57 -0.40
C ALA A 41 0.42 -12.83 0.39
N ALA A 42 -0.54 -11.90 0.32
CA ALA A 42 -1.87 -12.06 0.90
C ALA A 42 -2.85 -12.82 0.00
N HIS A 43 -2.40 -13.32 -1.16
CA HIS A 43 -3.25 -13.93 -2.19
C HIS A 43 -4.43 -13.04 -2.63
N GLY A 44 -4.22 -11.73 -2.60
CA GLY A 44 -5.22 -10.72 -2.99
C GLY A 44 -5.22 -10.41 -4.48
N LEU A 45 -6.29 -9.76 -4.93
CA LEU A 45 -6.45 -9.25 -6.30
C LEU A 45 -6.30 -7.73 -6.42
N GLY A 46 -6.27 -7.02 -5.29
CA GLY A 46 -6.08 -5.57 -5.20
C GLY A 46 -5.62 -5.15 -3.82
N LEU A 47 -4.78 -4.10 -3.75
CA LEU A 47 -4.31 -3.45 -2.53
C LEU A 47 -4.26 -1.94 -2.72
#